data_AF-A0A7S3U6L4-F1
#
_entry.id   AF-A0A7S3U6L4-F1
#
_cell.length_a   1.000
_cell.length_b   1.000
_cell.length_c   1.000
_cell.angle_alpha   90.00
_cell.angle_beta   90.00
_cell.angle_gamma   90.00
#
_symmetry.space_group_name_H-M   'P 1'
#
loop_
_entity.id
_entity.type
_entity.pdbx_description
1 polymer ?
#
loop_
_entity_poly.entity_id
_entity_poly.type
_entity_poly.pdbx_seq_one_letter_code
_entity_poly.pdbx_strand_id
1 'polypeptide(L)'
;WKQRQKRLEVAAGTPGASLPTEGEYYGIRLLAVYVICDALRGVDLCFDGTDGACRAVWGIVPLSVRMTAWGLRDVALLGAIGLNLDYILGWTHVALGWEVPRSAQRLLHGTFAFVICGILGCMYGLMATNRQSWQAYVVLFVVVLNAVWARTNLMLLRRVLPELEK
;
A
#
# COMPACT_ATOMS: atom_id res chain seq x y z
N TRP A 1 -24.11 -15.99 -5.16
CA TRP A 1 -24.74 -15.58 -6.44
C TRP A 1 -26.07 -14.84 -6.25
N LYS A 2 -27.12 -15.45 -5.66
CA LYS A 2 -28.42 -14.79 -5.43
C LYS A 2 -28.36 -13.48 -4.62
N GLN A 3 -27.50 -13.41 -3.61
CA GLN A 3 -27.26 -12.19 -2.82
C GLN A 3 -26.49 -11.07 -3.56
N ARG A 4 -25.78 -11.42 -4.65
CA ARG A 4 -25.10 -10.45 -5.51
C ARG A 4 -26.13 -9.79 -6.43
N GLN A 5 -27.00 -10.59 -7.07
CA GLN A 5 -28.09 -10.08 -7.91
C GLN A 5 -29.04 -9.14 -7.15
N LYS A 6 -29.45 -9.52 -5.93
CA LYS A 6 -30.35 -8.69 -5.11
C LYS A 6 -29.74 -7.33 -4.72
N ARG A 7 -28.41 -7.23 -4.60
CA ARG A 7 -27.70 -5.95 -4.35
C ARG A 7 -27.55 -5.11 -5.62
N LEU A 8 -27.40 -5.74 -6.79
CA LEU A 8 -27.37 -5.07 -8.08
C LEU A 8 -28.72 -4.40 -8.40
N GLU A 9 -29.83 -5.08 -8.09
CA GLU A 9 -31.18 -4.56 -8.27
C GLU A 9 -31.48 -3.33 -7.38
N VAL A 10 -31.01 -3.35 -6.13
CA VAL A 10 -31.19 -2.22 -5.19
C VAL A 10 -30.31 -1.01 -5.56
N ALA A 11 -29.06 -1.23 -5.99
CA ALA A 11 -28.19 -0.16 -6.44
C ALA A 11 -28.68 0.49 -7.75
N ALA A 12 -29.23 -0.31 -8.68
CA ALA A 12 -29.84 0.20 -9.91
C ALA A 12 -31.08 1.08 -9.66
N GLY A 13 -31.74 0.94 -8.51
CA GLY A 13 -32.90 1.75 -8.11
C GLY A 13 -32.57 3.04 -7.37
N THR A 14 -31.29 3.32 -7.07
CA THR A 14 -30.89 4.50 -6.27
C THR A 14 -30.13 5.49 -7.17
N PRO A 15 -30.70 6.68 -7.47
CA PRO A 15 -30.00 7.69 -8.28
C PRO A 15 -28.68 8.09 -7.61
N GLY A 16 -27.56 7.84 -8.29
CA GLY A 16 -26.22 8.19 -7.80
C GLY A 16 -25.45 7.08 -7.06
N ALA A 17 -26.05 5.91 -6.83
CA ALA A 17 -25.32 4.77 -6.25
C ALA A 17 -24.54 4.01 -7.34
N SER A 18 -23.31 4.42 -7.62
CA SER A 18 -22.39 3.57 -8.39
C SER A 18 -22.05 2.33 -7.58
N LEU A 19 -22.19 1.15 -8.20
CA LEU A 19 -21.72 -0.09 -7.60
C LEU A 19 -20.20 -0.03 -7.46
N PRO A 20 -19.64 -0.52 -6.33
CA PRO A 20 -18.19 -0.61 -6.20
C PRO A 20 -17.61 -1.47 -7.31
N THR A 21 -16.54 -0.98 -7.92
CA THR A 21 -15.76 -1.65 -8.94
C THR A 21 -15.03 -2.86 -8.35
N GLU A 22 -14.66 -3.83 -9.20
CA GLU A 22 -13.84 -4.98 -8.80
C GLU A 22 -12.52 -4.53 -8.14
N GLY A 23 -11.95 -3.40 -8.58
CA GLY A 23 -10.75 -2.80 -7.99
C GLY A 23 -10.95 -2.31 -6.55
N GLU A 24 -12.08 -1.68 -6.24
CA GLU A 24 -12.42 -1.24 -4.87
C GLU A 24 -12.61 -2.44 -3.94
N TYR A 25 -13.28 -3.51 -4.40
CA TYR A 25 -13.38 -4.75 -3.64
C TYR A 25 -12.02 -5.39 -3.38
N TYR A 26 -11.13 -5.36 -4.37
CA TYR A 26 -9.77 -5.88 -4.21
C TYR A 26 -8.95 -5.04 -3.23
N GLY A 27 -9.06 -3.71 -3.28
CA GLY A 27 -8.45 -2.79 -2.30
C GLY A 27 -8.90 -3.06 -0.86
N ILE A 28 -10.20 -3.27 -0.63
CA ILE A 28 -10.75 -3.62 0.68
C ILE A 28 -10.21 -4.97 1.18
N ARG A 29 -10.07 -5.96 0.30
CA ARG A 29 -9.48 -7.28 0.66
C ARG A 29 -8.01 -7.13 1.06
N LEU A 30 -7.24 -6.34 0.33
CA LEU A 30 -5.85 -6.06 0.68
C LEU A 30 -5.73 -5.33 2.02
N LEU A 31 -6.60 -4.36 2.30
CA LEU A 31 -6.68 -3.70 3.59
C LEU A 31 -7.01 -4.69 4.71
N ALA A 32 -7.98 -5.59 4.49
CA ALA A 32 -8.33 -6.60 5.47
C ALA A 32 -7.16 -7.55 5.77
N VAL A 33 -6.43 -8.00 4.74
CA VAL A 33 -5.20 -8.81 4.90
C VAL A 33 -4.14 -8.02 5.66
N TYR A 34 -3.90 -6.76 5.29
CA TYR A 34 -2.96 -5.89 5.98
C TYR A 34 -3.27 -5.78 7.47
N VAL A 35 -4.52 -5.49 7.84
CA VAL A 35 -4.96 -5.33 9.24
C VAL A 35 -4.79 -6.63 10.02
N ILE A 36 -5.17 -7.77 9.43
CA ILE A 36 -5.00 -9.09 10.07
C ILE A 36 -3.52 -9.39 10.29
N CYS A 37 -2.67 -9.18 9.29
CA CYS A 37 -1.24 -9.43 9.39
C CYS A 37 -0.57 -8.48 10.40
N ASP A 38 -0.98 -7.21 10.46
CA ASP A 38 -0.45 -6.26 11.44
C ASP A 38 -0.89 -6.61 12.87
N ALA A 39 -2.13 -7.06 13.05
CA ALA A 39 -2.61 -7.57 14.33
C ALA A 39 -1.83 -8.81 14.79
N LEU A 40 -1.63 -9.80 13.90
CA LEU A 40 -0.84 -11.00 14.21
C LEU A 40 0.60 -10.66 14.62
N ARG A 41 1.18 -9.63 14.00
CA ARG A 41 2.50 -9.13 14.37
C ARG A 41 2.48 -8.37 15.70
N GLY A 42 1.44 -7.58 15.95
CA GLY A 42 1.26 -6.81 17.19
C GLY A 42 1.02 -7.67 18.43
N VAL A 43 0.48 -8.88 18.26
CA VAL A 43 0.28 -9.83 19.37
C VAL A 43 1.61 -10.32 19.96
N ASP A 44 2.63 -10.51 19.12
CA ASP A 44 3.95 -11.02 19.53
C ASP A 44 5.05 -10.11 18.99
N LEU A 45 4.94 -8.82 19.35
CA LEU A 45 5.87 -7.75 18.99
C LEU A 45 7.32 -8.24 19.09
N CYS A 46 8.15 -7.78 18.17
CA CYS A 46 9.58 -8.08 18.19
C CYS A 46 10.37 -6.79 18.41
N PHE A 47 11.43 -6.85 19.22
CA PHE A 47 12.34 -5.74 19.47
C PHE A 47 13.79 -6.24 19.57
N ASP A 48 14.74 -5.34 19.36
CA ASP A 48 16.15 -5.63 19.56
C ASP A 48 16.49 -5.65 21.05
N GLY A 49 17.04 -6.78 21.51
CA GLY A 49 17.56 -6.91 22.87
C GLY A 49 18.83 -6.09 23.08
N THR A 50 19.35 -6.11 24.31
CA THR A 50 20.60 -5.39 24.67
C THR A 50 21.83 -5.89 23.92
N ASP A 51 21.79 -7.11 23.40
CA ASP A 51 22.79 -7.72 22.52
C ASP A 51 22.51 -7.48 21.02
N GLY A 52 21.47 -6.70 20.70
CA GLY A 52 21.05 -6.36 19.35
C GLY A 52 20.29 -7.47 18.62
N ALA A 53 19.95 -8.58 19.29
CA ALA A 53 19.18 -9.66 18.68
C ALA A 53 17.68 -9.37 18.77
N CYS A 54 16.99 -9.51 17.63
CA CYS A 54 15.54 -9.41 17.50
C CYS A 54 14.89 -10.59 18.23
N ARG A 55 14.07 -10.29 19.24
CA ARG A 55 13.32 -11.27 20.02
C ARG A 55 11.87 -10.88 20.13
N ALA A 56 11.02 -11.90 20.25
CA ALA A 56 9.62 -11.71 20.60
C ALA A 56 9.51 -11.22 22.05
N VAL A 57 8.53 -10.36 22.35
CA VAL A 57 8.16 -9.99 23.72
C VAL A 57 7.61 -11.19 24.48
N TRP A 58 6.67 -11.91 23.86
CA TRP A 58 5.90 -12.94 24.55
C TRP A 58 6.28 -14.36 24.11
N GLY A 59 6.78 -14.51 22.88
CA GLY A 59 7.24 -15.78 22.34
C GLY A 59 6.11 -16.73 21.97
N ILE A 60 4.89 -16.20 21.84
CA ILE A 60 3.66 -16.98 21.66
C ILE A 60 3.50 -17.41 20.19
N VAL A 61 4.02 -16.64 19.24
CA VAL A 61 3.85 -16.89 17.81
C VAL A 61 5.12 -17.52 17.23
N PRO A 62 5.04 -18.65 16.51
CA PRO A 62 6.20 -19.23 15.84
C PRO A 62 6.88 -18.24 14.90
N LEU A 63 8.21 -18.32 14.80
CA LEU A 63 9.01 -17.41 13.96
C LEU A 63 8.55 -17.43 12.49
N SER A 64 8.24 -18.60 11.95
CA SER A 64 7.74 -18.77 10.58
C SER A 64 6.43 -17.99 10.36
N VAL A 65 5.48 -18.10 11.27
CA VAL A 65 4.19 -17.39 11.20
C VAL A 65 4.41 -15.88 11.25
N ARG A 66 5.33 -15.40 12.11
CA ARG A 66 5.70 -13.97 12.16
C ARG A 66 6.29 -13.47 10.85
N MET A 67 7.25 -14.21 10.29
CA MET A 67 7.90 -13.84 9.03
C MET A 67 6.91 -13.84 7.86
N THR A 68 6.02 -14.82 7.81
CA THR A 68 4.95 -14.89 6.80
C THR A 68 3.95 -13.75 6.96
N ALA A 69 3.49 -13.45 8.18
CA ALA A 69 2.61 -12.32 8.44
C ALA A 69 3.27 -10.99 8.05
N TRP A 70 4.57 -10.83 8.31
CA TRP A 70 5.31 -9.65 7.90
C TRP A 70 5.35 -9.49 6.38
N GLY A 71 5.75 -10.54 5.66
CA GLY A 71 5.80 -10.51 4.20
C GLY A 71 4.44 -10.25 3.57
N LEU A 72 3.38 -10.90 4.07
CA LEU A 72 2.01 -10.70 3.59
C LEU A 72 1.51 -9.28 3.86
N ARG A 73 1.83 -8.70 5.01
CA ARG A 73 1.49 -7.31 5.34
C ARG A 73 2.11 -6.33 4.35
N ASP A 74 3.39 -6.52 4.03
CA ASP A 74 4.12 -5.66 3.10
C ASP A 74 3.60 -5.81 1.66
N VAL A 75 3.33 -7.03 1.22
CA VAL A 75 2.71 -7.29 -0.10
C VAL A 75 1.30 -6.69 -0.19
N ALA A 76 0.51 -6.82 0.87
CA ALA A 76 -0.84 -6.25 0.92
C ALA A 76 -0.82 -4.71 0.86
N LEU A 77 0.10 -4.08 1.60
CA LEU A 77 0.31 -2.63 1.56
C LEU A 77 0.76 -2.17 0.16
N LEU A 78 1.73 -2.85 -0.45
CA LEU A 78 2.17 -2.58 -1.81
C LEU A 78 1.04 -2.70 -2.83
N GLY A 79 0.25 -3.77 -2.74
CA GLY A 79 -0.90 -3.96 -3.64
C GLY A 79 -1.93 -2.83 -3.49
N ALA A 80 -2.22 -2.41 -2.25
CA ALA A 80 -3.16 -1.32 -1.98
C ALA A 80 -2.64 0.02 -2.53
N ILE A 81 -1.34 0.27 -2.39
CA ILE A 81 -0.66 1.42 -2.97
C ILE A 81 -0.76 1.41 -4.51
N GLY A 82 -0.50 0.26 -5.14
CA GLY A 82 -0.59 0.11 -6.59
C GLY A 82 -1.99 0.42 -7.13
N LEU A 83 -3.03 -0.15 -6.50
CA LEU A 83 -4.42 0.14 -6.85
C LEU A 83 -4.79 1.62 -6.68
N ASN A 84 -4.31 2.24 -5.60
CA ASN A 84 -4.57 3.65 -5.35
C ASN A 84 -3.92 4.53 -6.43
N LEU A 85 -2.71 4.20 -6.85
CA LEU A 85 -2.03 4.89 -7.94
C LEU A 85 -2.76 4.72 -9.27
N ASP A 86 -3.14 3.50 -9.64
CA ASP A 86 -3.91 3.24 -10.86
C ASP A 86 -5.25 3.98 -10.84
N TYR A 87 -5.92 4.02 -9.68
CA TYR A 87 -7.15 4.78 -9.49
C TYR A 87 -6.93 6.28 -9.68
N ILE A 88 -5.91 6.88 -9.06
CA ILE A 88 -5.62 8.31 -9.18
C ILE A 88 -5.27 8.68 -10.63
N LEU A 89 -4.44 7.88 -11.30
CA LEU A 89 -4.03 8.12 -12.68
C LEU A 89 -5.21 7.96 -13.65
N GLY A 90 -6.02 6.91 -13.45
CA GLY A 90 -7.24 6.66 -14.22
C GLY A 90 -8.29 7.75 -14.00
N TRP A 91 -8.51 8.17 -12.76
CA TRP A 91 -9.41 9.26 -12.42
C TRP A 91 -8.96 10.58 -13.05
N THR A 92 -7.65 10.89 -13.00
CA THR A 92 -7.09 12.09 -13.65
C THR A 92 -7.37 12.08 -15.15
N HIS A 93 -7.28 10.91 -15.80
CA HIS A 93 -7.56 10.80 -17.22
C HIS A 93 -9.06 10.90 -17.56
N VAL A 94 -9.90 10.21 -16.79
CA VAL A 94 -11.35 10.10 -17.07
C VAL A 94 -12.13 11.33 -16.62
N ALA A 95 -11.85 11.85 -15.42
CA ALA A 95 -12.60 12.96 -14.84
C ALA A 95 -12.11 14.33 -15.31
N LEU A 96 -10.80 14.49 -15.51
CA LEU A 96 -10.20 15.76 -15.93
C LEU A 96 -9.84 15.78 -17.42
N GLY A 97 -9.99 14.66 -18.15
CA GLY A 97 -9.65 14.57 -19.57
C GLY A 97 -8.15 14.72 -19.87
N TRP A 98 -7.30 14.65 -18.85
CA TRP A 98 -5.88 14.95 -19.00
C TRP A 98 -5.07 13.74 -19.36
N GLU A 99 -4.16 13.91 -20.31
CA GLU A 99 -3.10 12.93 -20.51
C GLU A 99 -2.05 13.06 -19.41
N VAL A 100 -1.94 12.01 -18.59
CA VAL A 100 -0.87 11.91 -17.61
C VAL A 100 0.47 11.84 -18.35
N PRO A 101 1.44 12.72 -18.05
CA PRO A 101 2.75 12.67 -18.68
C PRO A 101 3.42 11.29 -18.49
N ARG A 102 3.92 10.70 -19.57
CA ARG A 102 4.65 9.41 -19.52
C ARG A 102 5.80 9.42 -18.51
N SER A 103 6.43 10.58 -18.29
CA SER A 103 7.49 10.76 -17.29
C SER A 103 6.97 10.57 -15.85
N ALA A 104 5.77 11.03 -15.54
CA ALA A 104 5.15 10.86 -14.22
C ALA A 104 4.76 9.39 -13.98
N GLN A 105 4.20 8.72 -14.99
CA GLN A 105 3.90 7.27 -14.92
C GLN A 105 5.17 6.44 -14.68
N ARG A 106 6.24 6.70 -15.44
CA ARG A 106 7.53 6.01 -15.25
C ARG A 106 8.12 6.27 -13.88
N LEU A 107 8.04 7.51 -13.37
CA LEU A 107 8.54 7.87 -12.05
C LEU A 107 7.79 7.12 -10.95
N LEU A 108 6.45 7.03 -11.05
CA LEU A 108 5.62 6.28 -10.12
C LEU A 108 5.93 4.77 -10.15
N HIS A 109 5.99 4.16 -11.33
CA HIS A 109 6.32 2.74 -11.48
C HIS A 109 7.74 2.43 -10.99
N GLY A 110 8.72 3.29 -11.30
CA GLY A 110 10.09 3.15 -10.82
C GLY A 110 10.20 3.25 -9.31
N THR A 111 9.43 4.14 -8.70
CA THR A 111 9.37 4.28 -7.24
C THR A 111 8.70 3.07 -6.59
N PHE A 112 7.64 2.52 -7.20
CA PHE A 112 7.01 1.29 -6.75
C PHE A 112 7.99 0.10 -6.78
N ALA A 113 8.73 -0.08 -7.88
CA ALA A 113 9.77 -1.11 -7.99
C ALA A 113 10.88 -0.91 -6.94
N PHE A 114 11.31 0.34 -6.70
CA PHE A 114 12.30 0.66 -5.68
C PHE A 114 11.84 0.28 -4.26
N VAL A 115 10.56 0.53 -3.94
CA VAL A 115 9.99 0.14 -2.64
C VAL A 115 9.92 -1.38 -2.49
N ILE A 116 9.57 -2.12 -3.55
CA ILE A 116 9.62 -3.59 -3.55
C ILE A 116 11.05 -4.08 -3.23
N CYS A 117 12.06 -3.53 -3.93
CA CYS A 117 13.46 -3.87 -3.66
C CYS A 117 13.88 -3.54 -2.23
N GLY A 118 13.43 -2.40 -1.69
CA GLY A 118 13.66 -2.00 -0.30
C GLY A 118 13.09 -3.00 0.69
N ILE A 119 11.81 -3.41 0.51
CA ILE A 119 11.14 -4.40 1.35
C ILE A 119 11.86 -5.75 1.30
N LEU A 120 12.24 -6.23 0.11
CA LEU A 120 12.97 -7.48 -0.05
C LEU A 120 14.34 -7.44 0.62
N GLY A 121 15.10 -6.35 0.43
CA GLY A 121 16.41 -6.16 1.07
C GLY A 121 16.31 -6.10 2.59
N CYS A 122 15.24 -5.50 3.09
CA CYS A 122 14.93 -5.41 4.51
C CYS A 122 14.59 -6.78 5.13
N MET A 123 13.76 -7.57 4.45
CA MET A 123 13.42 -8.92 4.88
C MET A 123 14.65 -9.84 4.83
N TYR A 124 15.50 -9.68 3.82
CA TYR A 124 16.79 -10.36 3.76
C TYR A 124 17.70 -9.95 4.92
N GLY A 125 17.83 -8.65 5.20
CA GLY A 125 18.64 -8.13 6.30
C GLY A 125 18.20 -8.67 7.66
N LEU A 126 16.89 -8.73 7.90
CA LEU A 126 16.30 -9.37 9.07
C LEU A 126 16.70 -10.84 9.18
N MET A 127 16.53 -11.63 8.11
CA MET A 127 16.86 -13.06 8.12
C MET A 127 18.36 -13.32 8.27
N ALA A 128 19.20 -12.47 7.68
CA ALA A 128 20.65 -12.61 7.69
C ALA A 128 21.28 -12.19 9.03
N THR A 129 20.73 -11.16 9.68
CA THR A 129 21.35 -10.56 10.88
C THR A 129 20.57 -10.79 12.17
N ASN A 130 19.31 -11.20 12.07
CA ASN A 130 18.36 -11.27 13.19
C ASN A 130 18.33 -9.98 14.03
N ARG A 131 18.36 -8.81 13.37
CA ARG A 131 18.21 -7.48 14.01
C ARG A 131 16.99 -6.77 13.44
N GLN A 132 16.40 -5.82 14.15
CA GLN A 132 15.35 -4.92 13.67
C GLN A 132 15.88 -3.55 13.25
N SER A 133 17.13 -3.21 13.57
CA SER A 133 17.76 -1.96 13.17
C SER A 133 17.66 -1.65 11.67
N TRP A 134 17.43 -2.65 10.81
CA TRP A 134 17.14 -2.43 9.39
C TRP A 134 15.86 -1.61 9.14
N GLN A 135 14.91 -1.58 10.07
CA GLN A 135 13.70 -0.76 9.96
C GLN A 135 14.02 0.74 9.86
N ALA A 136 15.13 1.18 10.46
CA ALA A 136 15.60 2.56 10.27
C ALA A 136 15.96 2.85 8.80
N TYR A 137 16.48 1.86 8.07
CA TYR A 137 16.72 1.99 6.63
C TYR A 137 15.41 1.99 5.83
N VAL A 138 14.36 1.28 6.27
CA VAL A 138 13.01 1.31 5.66
C VAL A 138 12.47 2.73 5.61
N VAL A 139 12.69 3.52 6.66
CA VAL A 139 12.23 4.92 6.73
C VAL A 139 12.77 5.72 5.54
N LEU A 140 14.00 5.45 5.08
CA LEU A 140 14.56 6.13 3.91
C LEU A 140 13.77 5.81 2.62
N PHE A 141 13.37 4.55 2.43
CA PHE A 141 12.53 4.16 1.28
C PHE A 141 11.15 4.83 1.32
N VAL A 142 10.54 4.91 2.51
CA VAL A 142 9.24 5.56 2.72
C VAL A 142 9.34 7.07 2.48
N VAL A 143 10.41 7.73 2.91
CA VAL A 143 10.64 9.16 2.67
C VAL A 143 10.79 9.45 1.19
N VAL A 144 11.58 8.65 0.46
CA VAL A 144 11.74 8.81 -1.00
C VAL A 144 10.41 8.63 -1.73
N LEU A 145 9.63 7.60 -1.37
CA LEU A 145 8.29 7.37 -1.92
C LEU A 145 7.37 8.57 -1.69
N ASN A 146 7.28 9.05 -0.45
CA ASN A 146 6.44 10.20 -0.11
C ASN A 146 6.89 11.48 -0.82
N ALA A 147 8.19 11.69 -1.01
CA ALA A 147 8.70 12.84 -1.75
C ALA A 147 8.29 12.81 -3.23
N VAL A 148 8.37 11.63 -3.88
CA VAL A 148 7.92 11.46 -5.26
C VAL A 148 6.41 11.68 -5.38
N TRP A 149 5.63 11.17 -4.44
CA TRP A 149 4.18 11.38 -4.39
C TRP A 149 3.81 12.83 -4.17
N ALA A 150 4.42 13.50 -3.18
CA ALA A 150 4.21 14.92 -2.92
C ALA A 150 4.51 15.75 -4.18
N ARG A 151 5.61 15.45 -4.88
CA ARG A 151 5.96 16.11 -6.15
C ARG A 151 4.92 15.86 -7.24
N THR A 152 4.45 14.62 -7.39
CA THR A 152 3.48 14.24 -8.43
C THR A 152 2.12 14.88 -8.16
N ASN A 153 1.65 14.84 -6.92
CA ASN A 153 0.42 15.52 -6.49
C ASN A 153 0.54 17.04 -6.65
N LEU A 154 1.69 17.64 -6.33
CA LEU A 154 1.91 19.07 -6.57
C LEU A 154 1.85 19.42 -8.06
N MET A 155 2.42 18.58 -8.93
CA MET A 155 2.35 18.77 -10.39
C MET A 155 0.92 18.68 -10.91
N LEU A 156 0.13 17.71 -10.41
CA LEU A 156 -1.28 17.57 -10.76
C LEU A 156 -2.09 18.75 -10.23
N LEU A 157 -1.94 19.10 -8.95
CA LEU A 157 -2.67 20.19 -8.30
C LEU A 157 -2.43 21.54 -8.99
N ARG A 158 -1.19 21.84 -9.41
CA ARG A 158 -0.86 23.05 -10.18
C ARG A 158 -1.56 23.13 -11.53
N ARG A 159 -1.94 22.00 -12.11
CA ARG A 159 -2.77 21.96 -13.32
C ARG A 159 -4.26 22.08 -13.00
N VAL A 160 -4.72 21.61 -11.82
CA VAL A 160 -6.15 21.51 -11.45
C VAL A 160 -6.69 22.83 -10.95
N LEU A 161 -5.94 23.47 -10.04
CA LEU A 161 -6.35 24.72 -9.40
C LEU A 161 -6.79 25.79 -10.41
N PRO A 162 -6.06 26.07 -11.50
CA PRO A 162 -6.46 27.09 -12.48
C PRO A 162 -7.71 26.76 -13.30
N GLU A 163 -8.13 25.49 -13.35
CA GLU A 163 -9.36 25.07 -14.04
C GLU A 163 -10.58 25.12 -13.12
N LEU A 164 -10.41 24.94 -11.80
CA LEU A 164 -11.47 25.06 -10.81
C LEU A 164 -11.80 26.52 -10.43
N GLU A 165 -10.86 27.44 -10.65
CA GLU A 165 -11.05 28.88 -10.41
C GLU A 165 -11.78 29.60 -11.55
N LYS A 166 -12.14 28.89 -12.62
CA LYS A 166 -12.92 29.40 -13.78
C LYS A 166 -14.37 28.96 -13.71
#